data_AF-I9AJX0-F1
#
_entry.id   AF-I9AJX0-F1
#
_cell.length_a   1.000
_cell.length_b   1.000
_cell.length_c   1.000
_cell.angle_alpha   90.00
_cell.angle_beta   90.00
_cell.angle_gamma   90.00
#
_symmetry.space_group_name_H-M   'P 1'
#
loop_
_entity.id
_entity.type
_entity.pdbx_description
1 polymer ?
#
loop_
_entity_poly.entity_id
_entity_poly.type
_entity_poly.pdbx_seq_one_letter_code
_entity_poly.pdbx_strand_id
1 'polypeptide(L)'
;MNTILTPCILQTIIICCTIIIITIIAVSAYRIKKGQQRSWGAYIYYASILSIFTISIFSYCFYGNRNVLDFVSLASALISIILAIITIIYSFYSNSQSASQVETLNKAAESVKRATTSYAESAESLQDNISKIITAVNRVEEKTDRLLDMTSISGAGASSGTNNHLVDFDLDAYIKGYVNLASPIGIMAMYACIKAKDTKREWNLNIFPNEYNRIYCGGFLISTTSAGFITVDVNFSNGNVIVANYLQNVKKYILEWLESFDFTKIEGLQSLKDSIDSYFDNPQ
;
A
#
# COMPACT_ATOMS: atom_id res chain seq x y z
N MET A 1 71.01 -4.89 -28.87
CA MET A 1 70.93 -6.30 -29.29
C MET A 1 70.19 -7.06 -28.19
N ASN A 2 69.10 -7.74 -28.56
CA ASN A 2 68.05 -8.27 -27.69
C ASN A 2 68.55 -9.25 -26.60
N THR A 3 68.37 -8.88 -25.33
CA THR A 3 68.48 -9.82 -24.20
C THR A 3 67.40 -9.52 -23.15
N ILE A 4 66.19 -9.15 -23.59
CA ILE A 4 65.06 -8.76 -22.72
C ILE A 4 64.16 -9.96 -22.36
N LEU A 5 64.47 -11.17 -22.85
CA LEU A 5 63.84 -12.39 -22.34
C LEU A 5 64.91 -13.30 -21.72
N THR A 6 65.23 -13.05 -20.46
CA THR A 6 65.85 -14.08 -19.62
C THR A 6 64.88 -15.27 -19.59
N PRO A 7 65.33 -16.52 -19.86
CA PRO A 7 64.45 -17.69 -19.96
C PRO A 7 63.53 -17.86 -18.74
N CYS A 8 64.00 -17.47 -17.55
CA CYS A 8 63.19 -17.48 -16.33
C CYS A 8 61.95 -16.56 -16.38
N ILE A 9 62.02 -15.41 -17.06
CA ILE A 9 60.91 -14.45 -17.14
C ILE A 9 59.81 -14.97 -18.07
N LEU A 10 60.20 -15.52 -19.22
CA LEU A 10 59.27 -16.17 -20.13
C LEU A 10 58.57 -17.34 -19.44
N GLN A 11 59.31 -18.11 -18.64
CA GLN A 11 58.79 -19.23 -17.88
C GLN A 11 57.77 -18.78 -16.81
N THR A 12 58.04 -17.70 -16.09
CA THR A 12 57.09 -17.14 -15.10
C THR A 12 55.81 -16.62 -15.76
N ILE A 13 55.90 -15.95 -16.91
CA ILE A 13 54.73 -15.47 -17.65
C ILE A 13 53.89 -16.64 -18.15
N ILE A 14 54.52 -17.67 -18.71
CA ILE A 14 53.83 -18.88 -19.18
C ILE A 14 53.14 -19.59 -18.01
N ILE A 15 53.81 -19.74 -16.86
CA ILE A 15 53.23 -20.36 -15.67
C ILE A 15 52.02 -19.56 -15.18
N CYS A 16 52.12 -18.23 -15.07
CA CYS A 16 50.97 -17.40 -14.67
C CYS A 16 49.80 -17.50 -15.66
N CYS A 17 50.07 -17.45 -16.97
CA CYS A 17 49.03 -17.61 -17.99
C CYS A 17 48.35 -18.99 -17.91
N THR A 18 49.11 -20.05 -17.64
CA THR A 18 48.55 -21.40 -17.49
C THR A 18 47.65 -21.52 -16.25
N ILE A 19 48.05 -20.94 -15.12
CA ILE A 19 47.25 -20.92 -13.89
C ILE A 19 45.92 -20.17 -14.12
N ILE A 20 45.96 -19.05 -14.84
CA ILE A 20 44.76 -18.26 -15.16
C ILE A 20 43.79 -19.07 -16.04
N ILE A 21 44.30 -19.71 -17.09
CA ILE A 21 43.49 -20.54 -17.99
C ILE A 21 42.85 -21.70 -17.23
N ILE A 22 43.62 -22.39 -16.36
CA ILE A 22 43.10 -23.49 -15.54
C ILE A 22 42.00 -22.99 -14.60
N THR A 23 42.17 -21.83 -13.98
CA THR A 23 41.19 -21.25 -13.06
C THR A 23 39.90 -20.85 -13.79
N ILE A 24 40.01 -20.30 -15.01
CA ILE A 24 38.87 -19.97 -15.88
C ILE A 24 38.10 -21.23 -16.27
N ILE A 25 38.80 -22.30 -16.68
CA ILE A 25 38.19 -23.57 -17.09
C ILE A 25 37.49 -24.23 -15.90
N ALA A 26 38.14 -24.28 -14.73
CA ALA A 26 37.58 -24.89 -13.53
C ALA A 26 36.30 -24.19 -13.05
N VAL A 27 36.29 -22.85 -13.03
CA VAL A 27 35.11 -22.06 -12.63
C VAL A 27 33.98 -22.17 -13.66
N SER A 28 34.33 -22.22 -14.95
CA SER A 28 33.34 -22.40 -16.04
C SER A 28 32.69 -23.78 -15.98
N ALA A 29 33.48 -24.84 -15.77
CA ALA A 29 32.98 -26.20 -15.61
C ALA A 29 32.13 -26.37 -14.34
N TYR A 30 32.55 -25.76 -13.22
CA TYR A 30 31.79 -25.79 -11.96
C TYR A 30 30.42 -25.09 -12.09
N ARG A 31 30.34 -24.01 -12.87
CA ARG A 31 29.09 -23.27 -13.11
C ARG A 31 28.13 -23.98 -14.08
N ILE A 32 28.64 -24.63 -15.12
CA ILE A 32 27.82 -25.44 -16.05
C ILE A 32 27.13 -26.58 -15.29
N LYS A 33 27.84 -27.21 -14.32
CA LYS A 33 27.28 -28.27 -13.47
C LYS A 33 26.15 -27.79 -12.55
N LYS A 34 26.04 -26.47 -12.28
CA LYS A 34 25.08 -25.89 -11.32
C LYS A 34 23.94 -25.05 -11.96
N GLY A 35 23.89 -24.94 -13.29
CA GLY A 35 22.75 -24.33 -14.01
C GLY A 35 22.44 -22.87 -13.66
N GLN A 36 23.42 -22.11 -13.18
CA GLN A 36 23.19 -20.80 -12.53
C GLN A 36 23.27 -19.64 -13.53
N GLN A 37 22.23 -18.80 -13.61
CA GLN A 37 22.21 -17.61 -14.48
C GLN A 37 23.22 -16.52 -14.04
N ARG A 38 23.71 -15.76 -15.02
CA ARG A 38 24.85 -14.85 -14.95
C ARG A 38 24.55 -13.59 -14.12
N SER A 39 24.84 -13.65 -12.82
CA SER A 39 24.74 -12.52 -11.87
C SER A 39 25.84 -11.46 -12.08
N TRP A 40 25.48 -10.18 -11.89
CA TRP A 40 26.36 -8.99 -11.90
C TRP A 40 27.61 -9.15 -11.02
N GLY A 41 27.50 -9.88 -9.90
CA GLY A 41 28.63 -10.12 -8.99
C GLY A 41 29.79 -10.90 -9.61
N ALA A 42 29.52 -11.71 -10.65
CA ALA A 42 30.57 -12.44 -11.35
C ALA A 42 31.49 -11.49 -12.14
N TYR A 43 30.94 -10.46 -12.78
CA TYR A 43 31.73 -9.48 -13.54
C TYR A 43 32.67 -8.67 -12.64
N ILE A 44 32.18 -8.27 -11.45
CA ILE A 44 32.98 -7.55 -10.45
C ILE A 44 34.14 -8.42 -9.97
N TYR A 45 33.89 -9.72 -9.74
CA TYR A 45 34.92 -10.67 -9.35
C TYR A 45 35.99 -10.87 -10.44
N TYR A 46 35.59 -11.04 -11.71
CA TYR A 46 36.53 -11.17 -12.83
C TYR A 46 37.35 -9.89 -13.05
N ALA A 47 36.72 -8.72 -12.95
CA ALA A 47 37.40 -7.43 -13.09
C ALA A 47 38.42 -7.18 -11.95
N SER A 48 38.09 -7.58 -10.72
CA SER A 48 39.00 -7.45 -9.57
C SER A 48 40.27 -8.31 -9.72
N ILE A 49 40.11 -9.57 -10.15
CA ILE A 49 41.26 -10.47 -10.41
C ILE A 49 42.14 -9.92 -11.54
N LEU A 50 41.52 -9.46 -12.63
CA LEU A 50 42.25 -8.88 -13.76
C LEU A 50 43.05 -7.65 -13.34
N SER A 51 42.47 -6.77 -12.53
CA SER A 51 43.13 -5.55 -12.04
C SER A 51 44.36 -5.86 -11.17
N ILE A 52 44.24 -6.80 -10.21
CA ILE A 52 45.36 -7.22 -9.34
C ILE A 52 46.51 -7.79 -10.17
N PHE A 53 46.18 -8.54 -11.22
CA PHE A 53 47.18 -9.13 -12.11
C PHE A 53 47.90 -8.08 -12.96
N THR A 54 47.17 -7.10 -13.50
CA THR A 54 47.75 -5.97 -14.22
C THR A 54 48.71 -5.17 -13.33
N ILE A 55 48.32 -4.88 -12.08
CA ILE A 55 49.18 -4.16 -11.11
C ILE A 55 50.46 -4.97 -10.81
N SER A 56 50.34 -6.29 -10.68
CA SER A 56 51.47 -7.18 -10.39
C SER A 56 52.48 -7.25 -11.56
N ILE A 57 51.99 -7.38 -12.80
CA ILE A 57 52.84 -7.36 -14.00
C ILE A 57 53.52 -6.00 -14.15
N PHE A 58 52.76 -4.91 -13.99
CA PHE A 58 53.28 -3.57 -14.13
C PHE A 58 54.36 -3.27 -13.07
N SER A 59 54.13 -3.69 -11.83
CA SER A 59 55.11 -3.57 -10.74
C SER A 59 56.38 -4.36 -11.05
N TYR A 60 56.26 -5.60 -11.54
CA TYR A 60 57.43 -6.42 -11.89
C TYR A 60 58.25 -5.85 -13.05
N CYS A 61 57.58 -5.34 -14.09
CA CYS A 61 58.24 -4.82 -15.29
C CYS A 61 58.99 -3.50 -15.03
N PHE A 62 58.47 -2.67 -14.12
CA PHE A 62 58.98 -1.30 -13.92
C PHE A 62 59.59 -1.03 -12.53
N TYR A 63 59.72 -2.03 -11.65
CA TYR A 63 60.29 -1.88 -10.30
C TYR A 63 61.67 -1.20 -10.27
N GLY A 64 62.51 -1.43 -11.29
CA GLY A 64 63.85 -0.84 -11.38
C GLY A 64 63.92 0.55 -12.02
N ASN A 65 62.80 1.10 -12.53
CA ASN A 65 62.80 2.36 -13.29
C ASN A 65 62.26 3.53 -12.45
N ARG A 66 63.16 4.35 -11.91
CA ARG A 66 62.82 5.50 -11.06
C ARG A 66 61.91 6.52 -11.75
N ASN A 67 62.06 6.76 -13.04
CA ASN A 67 61.24 7.73 -13.78
C ASN A 67 59.76 7.32 -13.83
N VAL A 68 59.47 6.01 -13.93
CA VAL A 68 58.11 5.49 -13.91
C VAL A 68 57.51 5.59 -12.50
N LEU A 69 58.32 5.33 -11.47
CA LEU A 69 57.90 5.45 -10.08
C LEU A 69 57.55 6.91 -9.71
N ASP A 70 58.37 7.88 -10.14
CA ASP A 70 58.13 9.30 -9.91
C ASP A 70 56.86 9.79 -10.62
N PHE A 71 56.61 9.31 -11.84
CA PHE A 71 55.36 9.60 -12.56
C PHE A 71 54.12 9.02 -11.86
N VAL A 72 54.18 7.77 -11.39
CA VAL A 72 53.08 7.14 -10.65
C VAL A 72 52.81 7.85 -9.32
N SER A 73 53.87 8.30 -8.64
CA SER A 73 53.76 9.09 -7.41
C SER A 73 53.01 10.42 -7.66
N LEU A 74 53.40 11.15 -8.71
CA LEU A 74 52.73 12.39 -9.12
C LEU A 74 51.26 12.15 -9.52
N ALA A 75 51.00 11.13 -10.34
CA ALA A 75 49.65 10.79 -10.77
C ALA A 75 48.75 10.40 -9.59
N SER A 76 49.28 9.65 -8.62
CA SER A 76 48.55 9.25 -7.41
C SER A 76 48.20 10.47 -6.55
N ALA A 77 49.11 11.44 -6.42
CA ALA A 77 48.84 12.69 -5.72
C ALA A 77 47.73 13.51 -6.42
N LEU A 78 47.75 13.62 -7.75
CA LEU A 78 46.69 14.30 -8.52
C LEU A 78 45.33 13.61 -8.38
N ILE A 79 45.29 12.28 -8.46
CA ILE A 79 44.05 11.51 -8.27
C ILE A 79 43.49 11.75 -6.86
N SER A 80 44.33 11.81 -5.84
CA SER A 80 43.91 12.10 -4.46
C SER A 80 43.27 13.48 -4.31
N ILE A 81 43.84 14.50 -4.97
CA ILE A 81 43.28 15.87 -4.96
C ILE A 81 41.91 15.89 -5.65
N ILE A 82 41.79 15.23 -6.80
CA ILE A 82 40.53 15.16 -7.56
C ILE A 82 39.44 14.45 -6.75
N LEU A 83 39.75 13.30 -6.13
CA LEU A 83 38.79 12.60 -5.27
C LEU A 83 38.33 13.46 -4.09
N ALA A 84 39.25 14.19 -3.45
CA ALA A 84 38.89 15.10 -2.35
C ALA A 84 37.91 16.20 -2.82
N ILE A 85 38.12 16.78 -4.00
CA ILE A 85 37.21 17.78 -4.57
C ILE A 85 35.83 17.16 -4.85
N ILE A 86 35.78 15.97 -5.44
CA ILE A 86 34.52 15.26 -5.68
C ILE A 86 33.78 15.01 -4.37
N THR A 87 34.49 14.59 -3.32
CA THR A 87 33.91 14.38 -1.98
C THR A 87 33.34 15.67 -1.40
N ILE A 88 34.06 16.79 -1.51
CA ILE A 88 33.58 18.11 -1.06
C ILE A 88 32.29 18.48 -1.80
N ILE A 89 32.27 18.38 -3.13
CA ILE A 89 31.08 18.69 -3.95
C ILE A 89 29.89 17.81 -3.56
N TYR A 90 30.13 16.50 -3.42
CA TYR A 90 29.06 15.56 -3.06
C TYR A 90 28.52 15.81 -1.64
N SER A 91 29.39 16.20 -0.69
CA SER A 91 28.96 16.61 0.65
C SER A 91 28.06 17.85 0.60
N PHE A 92 28.41 18.86 -0.19
CA PHE A 92 27.55 20.03 -0.40
C PHE A 92 26.22 19.68 -1.08
N TYR A 93 26.23 18.80 -2.08
CA TYR A 93 25.02 18.37 -2.78
C TYR A 93 24.11 17.48 -1.91
N SER A 94 24.69 16.60 -1.09
CA SER A 94 23.95 15.80 -0.11
C SER A 94 23.35 16.67 1.00
N ASN A 95 24.09 17.69 1.44
CA ASN A 95 23.60 18.65 2.40
C ASN A 95 22.48 19.54 1.82
N SER A 96 22.53 19.90 0.53
CA SER A 96 21.46 20.66 -0.11
C SER A 96 20.17 19.85 -0.32
N GLN A 97 20.27 18.54 -0.61
CA GLN A 97 19.09 17.66 -0.61
C GLN A 97 18.44 17.54 0.77
N SER A 98 19.23 17.59 1.85
CA SER A 98 18.71 17.55 3.21
C SER A 98 17.79 18.75 3.52
N ALA A 99 18.07 19.93 2.95
CA ALA A 99 17.19 21.10 3.09
C ALA A 99 15.81 20.89 2.43
N SER A 100 15.77 20.23 1.26
CA SER A 100 14.49 19.89 0.60
C SER A 100 13.68 18.85 1.39
N GLN A 101 14.35 17.93 2.08
CA GLN A 101 13.69 16.94 2.94
C GLN A 101 13.12 17.60 4.20
N VAL A 102 13.84 18.54 4.81
CA VAL A 102 13.35 19.34 5.94
C VAL A 102 12.14 20.19 5.55
N GLU A 103 12.16 20.82 4.37
CA GLU A 103 11.01 21.57 3.85
C GLU A 103 9.78 20.67 3.61
N THR A 104 9.98 19.47 3.07
CA THR A 104 8.91 18.49 2.88
C THR A 104 8.33 18.04 4.21
N LEU A 105 9.19 17.85 5.22
CA LEU A 105 8.79 17.46 6.56
C LEU A 105 8.03 18.57 7.29
N ASN A 106 8.44 19.83 7.12
CA ASN A 106 7.70 21.00 7.61
C ASN A 106 6.33 21.12 6.95
N LYS A 107 6.23 20.93 5.64
CA LYS A 107 4.93 20.91 4.93
C LYS A 107 4.03 19.79 5.42
N ALA A 108 4.57 18.59 5.64
CA ALA A 108 3.83 17.48 6.20
C ALA A 108 3.34 17.81 7.62
N ALA A 109 4.20 18.34 8.49
CA ALA A 109 3.83 18.76 9.85
C ALA A 109 2.77 19.88 9.87
N GLU A 110 2.88 20.86 8.97
CA GLU A 110 1.89 21.93 8.79
C GLU A 110 0.53 21.36 8.35
N SER A 111 0.53 20.40 7.42
CA SER A 111 -0.70 19.74 6.97
C SER A 111 -1.38 18.93 8.08
N VAL A 112 -0.60 18.20 8.89
CA VAL A 112 -1.09 17.48 10.06
C VAL A 112 -1.67 18.46 11.08
N LYS A 113 -0.98 19.55 11.38
CA LYS A 113 -1.47 20.59 12.31
C LYS A 113 -2.83 21.13 11.85
N ARG A 114 -2.98 21.48 10.58
CA ARG A 114 -4.26 21.96 10.03
C ARG A 114 -5.38 20.92 10.13
N ALA A 115 -5.08 19.67 9.81
CA ALA A 115 -6.04 18.58 9.95
C ALA A 115 -6.47 18.40 11.41
N THR A 116 -5.53 18.42 12.36
CA THR A 116 -5.82 18.33 13.79
C THR A 116 -6.66 19.50 14.29
N THR A 117 -6.37 20.74 13.85
CA THR A 117 -7.20 21.90 14.19
C THR A 117 -8.62 21.77 13.65
N SER A 118 -8.77 21.38 12.37
CA SER A 118 -10.09 21.16 11.77
C SER A 118 -10.87 20.02 12.45
N TYR A 119 -10.18 18.97 12.90
CA TYR A 119 -10.79 17.92 13.71
C TYR A 119 -11.23 18.40 15.09
N ALA A 120 -10.44 19.24 15.75
CA ALA A 120 -10.83 19.83 17.03
C ALA A 120 -12.09 20.71 16.87
N GLU A 121 -12.13 21.56 15.84
CA GLU A 121 -13.31 22.39 15.52
C GLU A 121 -14.54 21.53 15.18
N SER A 122 -14.35 20.44 14.42
CA SER A 122 -15.43 19.52 14.08
C SER A 122 -15.95 18.77 15.30
N ALA A 123 -15.06 18.38 16.23
CA ALA A 123 -15.44 17.74 17.48
C ALA A 123 -16.22 18.69 18.40
N GLU A 124 -15.82 19.96 18.47
CA GLU A 124 -16.55 21.00 19.22
C GLU A 124 -17.94 21.24 18.62
N SER A 125 -18.03 21.37 17.30
CA SER A 125 -19.32 21.48 16.58
C SER A 125 -20.21 20.25 16.79
N LEU A 126 -19.65 19.04 16.79
CA LEU A 126 -20.40 17.82 17.06
C LEU A 126 -20.93 17.82 18.50
N GLN A 127 -20.14 18.27 19.47
CA GLN A 127 -20.56 18.37 20.87
C GLN A 127 -21.69 19.39 21.06
N ASP A 128 -21.64 20.53 20.39
CA ASP A 128 -22.73 21.51 20.37
C ASP A 128 -24.02 20.91 19.76
N ASN A 129 -23.90 20.19 18.64
CA ASN A 129 -25.03 19.50 18.03
C ASN A 129 -25.63 18.42 18.94
N ILE A 130 -24.80 17.64 19.64
CA ILE A 130 -25.26 16.65 20.64
C ILE A 130 -26.03 17.35 21.77
N SER A 131 -25.53 18.48 22.28
CA SER A 131 -26.21 19.27 23.31
C SER A 131 -27.60 19.76 22.85
N LYS A 132 -27.70 20.24 21.61
CA LYS A 132 -28.98 20.62 20.99
C LYS A 132 -29.94 19.43 20.86
N ILE A 133 -29.44 18.27 20.46
CA ILE A 133 -30.24 17.04 20.38
C ILE A 133 -30.76 16.65 21.77
N ILE A 134 -29.91 16.62 22.80
CA ILE A 134 -30.33 16.31 24.18
C ILE A 134 -31.42 17.28 24.63
N THR A 135 -31.25 18.57 24.37
CA THR A 135 -32.24 19.59 24.73
C THR A 135 -33.57 19.37 24.00
N ALA A 136 -33.52 19.04 22.70
CA ALA A 136 -34.70 18.73 21.92
C ALA A 136 -35.42 17.46 22.43
N VAL A 137 -34.66 16.42 22.78
CA VAL A 137 -35.17 15.17 23.36
C VAL A 137 -35.85 15.43 24.69
N ASN A 138 -35.20 16.15 25.62
CA ASN A 138 -35.81 16.50 26.90
C ASN A 138 -37.12 17.28 26.72
N ARG A 139 -37.19 18.17 25.72
CA ARG A 139 -38.43 18.90 25.40
C ARG A 139 -39.51 18.02 24.80
N VAL A 140 -39.15 16.98 24.05
CA VAL A 140 -40.07 15.97 23.53
C VAL A 140 -40.58 15.08 24.66
N GLU A 141 -39.72 14.70 25.59
CA GLU A 141 -40.06 13.94 26.79
C GLU A 141 -41.04 14.72 27.66
N GLU A 142 -40.74 15.99 28.01
CA GLU A 142 -41.64 16.84 28.79
C GLU A 142 -43.01 17.02 28.12
N LYS A 143 -43.04 17.17 26.79
CA LYS A 143 -44.29 17.25 26.02
C LYS A 143 -45.05 15.93 26.02
N THR A 144 -44.36 14.81 25.92
CA THR A 144 -44.95 13.46 25.92
C THR A 144 -45.55 13.16 27.29
N ASP A 145 -44.85 13.49 28.37
CA ASP A 145 -45.34 13.33 29.74
C ASP A 145 -46.60 14.18 29.99
N ARG A 146 -46.60 15.44 29.54
CA ARG A 146 -47.80 16.29 29.60
C ARG A 146 -48.99 15.72 28.83
N LEU A 147 -48.75 15.09 27.68
CA LEU A 147 -49.82 14.42 26.92
C LEU A 147 -50.33 13.16 27.63
N LEU A 148 -49.44 12.39 28.26
CA LEU A 148 -49.81 11.21 29.04
C LEU A 148 -50.67 11.60 30.27
N ASP A 149 -50.30 12.70 30.94
CA ASP A 149 -51.04 13.25 32.08
C ASP A 149 -52.41 13.81 31.66
N MET A 150 -52.47 14.50 30.52
CA MET A 150 -53.73 14.96 29.91
C MET A 150 -54.65 13.79 29.51
N THR A 151 -54.08 12.67 29.05
CA THR A 151 -54.84 11.46 28.68
C THR A 151 -55.37 10.72 29.91
N SER A 152 -54.67 10.81 31.05
CA SER A 152 -55.09 10.22 32.32
C SER A 152 -56.22 10.99 33.02
N ILE A 153 -56.35 12.30 32.74
CA ILE A 153 -57.42 13.17 33.28
C ILE A 153 -58.67 13.17 32.38
N SER A 154 -58.52 12.83 31.09
CA SER A 154 -59.61 12.87 30.09
C SER A 154 -60.37 11.54 29.95
N GLY A 155 -60.77 10.97 31.09
CA GLY A 155 -61.67 9.81 31.15
C GLY A 155 -63.14 10.19 31.03
N ALA A 156 -63.56 10.97 30.02
CA ALA A 156 -64.96 11.09 29.60
C ALA A 156 -65.10 11.99 28.36
N GLY A 157 -65.24 11.37 27.18
CA GLY A 157 -65.96 11.97 26.06
C GLY A 157 -65.15 12.77 25.03
N ALA A 158 -65.36 12.37 23.78
CA ALA A 158 -65.33 13.16 22.55
C ALA A 158 -64.05 13.20 21.68
N SER A 159 -64.33 12.88 20.40
CA SER A 159 -63.65 13.25 19.15
C SER A 159 -62.28 12.62 18.84
N SER A 160 -62.37 11.59 18.00
CA SER A 160 -61.37 11.13 17.06
C SER A 160 -60.84 12.28 16.20
N GLY A 161 -59.69 12.84 16.58
CA GLY A 161 -58.89 13.78 15.79
C GLY A 161 -57.45 13.28 15.72
N THR A 162 -57.21 12.29 14.88
CA THR A 162 -55.90 11.66 14.68
C THR A 162 -54.95 12.61 13.95
N ASN A 163 -54.17 13.40 14.69
CA ASN A 163 -53.04 14.15 14.14
C ASN A 163 -51.74 13.79 14.88
N ASN A 164 -51.37 12.51 14.80
CA ASN A 164 -50.03 12.05 15.19
C ASN A 164 -49.19 11.93 13.91
N HIS A 165 -48.68 13.05 13.41
CA HIS A 165 -47.69 13.04 12.33
C HIS A 165 -46.31 12.67 12.89
N LEU A 166 -46.18 11.42 13.35
CA LEU A 166 -44.88 10.75 13.40
C LEU A 166 -44.46 10.60 11.95
N VAL A 167 -43.32 11.20 11.56
CA VAL A 167 -42.74 10.94 10.25
C VAL A 167 -42.44 9.44 10.20
N ASP A 168 -43.22 8.69 9.43
CA ASP A 168 -42.99 7.27 9.22
C ASP A 168 -41.60 7.11 8.60
N PHE A 169 -40.68 6.47 9.33
CA PHE A 169 -39.34 6.24 8.80
C PHE A 169 -39.43 5.12 7.79
N ASP A 170 -39.45 5.50 6.51
CA ASP A 170 -39.44 4.57 5.40
C ASP A 170 -38.06 3.91 5.28
N LEU A 171 -37.91 2.79 6.00
CA LEU A 171 -36.70 1.96 5.98
C LEU A 171 -36.35 1.50 4.57
N ASP A 172 -37.35 1.23 3.73
CA ASP A 172 -37.14 0.74 2.39
C ASP A 172 -36.56 1.85 1.48
N ALA A 173 -37.13 3.05 1.55
CA ALA A 173 -36.58 4.24 0.89
C ALA A 173 -35.17 4.58 1.41
N TYR A 174 -34.90 4.40 2.69
CA TYR A 174 -33.56 4.61 3.27
C TYR A 174 -32.53 3.62 2.70
N ILE A 175 -32.84 2.32 2.68
CA ILE A 175 -31.95 1.30 2.11
C ILE A 175 -31.72 1.57 0.62
N LYS A 176 -32.80 1.84 -0.13
CA LYS A 176 -32.71 2.13 -1.57
C LYS A 176 -31.88 3.38 -1.84
N GLY A 177 -32.07 4.43 -1.05
CA GLY A 177 -31.28 5.65 -1.11
C GLY A 177 -29.79 5.39 -0.87
N TYR A 178 -29.46 4.58 0.13
CA TYR A 178 -28.07 4.20 0.42
C TYR A 178 -27.43 3.43 -0.74
N VAL A 179 -28.10 2.39 -1.26
CA VAL A 179 -27.61 1.58 -2.39
C VAL A 179 -27.38 2.45 -3.64
N ASN A 180 -28.27 3.39 -3.92
CA ASN A 180 -28.14 4.30 -5.06
C ASN A 180 -26.99 5.31 -4.93
N LEU A 181 -26.63 5.69 -3.70
CA LEU A 181 -25.53 6.63 -3.42
C LEU A 181 -24.18 5.92 -3.23
N ALA A 182 -24.19 4.63 -2.91
CA ALA A 182 -23.00 3.84 -2.74
C ALA A 182 -22.19 3.76 -4.05
N SER A 183 -20.86 3.70 -3.91
CA SER A 183 -20.00 3.52 -5.07
C SER A 183 -20.18 2.11 -5.66
N PRO A 184 -20.00 1.93 -6.97
CA PRO A 184 -20.07 0.61 -7.61
C PRO A 184 -19.13 -0.42 -6.98
N ILE A 185 -17.94 0.00 -6.57
CA ILE A 185 -16.98 -0.87 -5.87
C ILE A 185 -17.43 -1.23 -4.44
N GLY A 186 -18.10 -0.30 -3.75
CA GLY A 186 -18.74 -0.55 -2.45
C GLY A 186 -19.92 -1.52 -2.56
N ILE A 187 -20.74 -1.40 -3.62
CA ILE A 187 -21.80 -2.37 -3.92
C ILE A 187 -21.22 -3.76 -4.16
N MET A 188 -20.07 -3.90 -4.83
CA MET A 188 -19.37 -5.18 -4.96
C MET A 188 -18.92 -5.76 -3.60
N ALA A 189 -18.48 -4.91 -2.67
CA ALA A 189 -18.14 -5.37 -1.31
C ALA A 189 -19.38 -5.88 -0.55
N MET A 190 -20.52 -5.17 -0.67
CA MET A 190 -21.77 -5.65 -0.09
C MET A 190 -22.26 -6.94 -0.74
N TYR A 191 -22.09 -7.07 -2.07
CA TYR A 191 -22.40 -8.30 -2.79
C TYR A 191 -21.56 -9.49 -2.32
N ALA A 192 -20.25 -9.31 -2.14
CA ALA A 192 -19.37 -10.32 -1.56
C ALA A 192 -19.83 -10.72 -0.14
N CYS A 193 -20.27 -9.77 0.69
CA CYS A 193 -20.83 -10.06 2.00
C CYS A 193 -22.13 -10.90 1.94
N ILE A 194 -23.01 -10.60 0.99
CA ILE A 194 -24.24 -11.37 0.78
C ILE A 194 -23.89 -12.82 0.39
N LYS A 195 -23.00 -13.01 -0.59
CA LYS A 195 -22.55 -14.35 -1.02
C LYS A 195 -21.87 -15.10 0.12
N ALA A 196 -21.03 -14.44 0.91
CA ALA A 196 -20.40 -15.00 2.10
C ALA A 196 -21.43 -15.52 3.11
N LYS A 197 -22.45 -14.71 3.42
CA LYS A 197 -23.50 -15.09 4.36
C LYS A 197 -24.37 -16.24 3.83
N ASP A 198 -24.75 -16.19 2.56
CA ASP A 198 -25.59 -17.20 1.91
C ASP A 198 -24.88 -18.56 1.77
N THR A 199 -23.57 -18.54 1.51
CA THR A 199 -22.73 -19.75 1.43
C THR A 199 -22.17 -20.18 2.78
N LYS A 200 -22.38 -19.40 3.85
CA LYS A 200 -21.81 -19.61 5.19
C LYS A 200 -20.28 -19.71 5.17
N ARG A 201 -19.63 -18.90 4.35
CA ARG A 201 -18.16 -18.84 4.21
C ARG A 201 -17.66 -17.46 4.58
N GLU A 202 -16.45 -17.43 5.13
CA GLU A 202 -15.69 -16.19 5.27
C GLU A 202 -15.09 -15.81 3.91
N TRP A 203 -14.67 -14.56 3.77
CA TRP A 203 -14.01 -14.08 2.56
C TRP A 203 -12.92 -13.08 2.88
N ASN A 204 -12.06 -12.79 1.90
CA ASN A 204 -10.92 -11.92 2.11
C ASN A 204 -10.95 -10.72 1.16
N LEU A 205 -10.60 -9.54 1.68
CA LEU A 205 -10.48 -8.30 0.90
C LEU A 205 -9.50 -8.44 -0.29
N ASN A 206 -8.60 -9.41 -0.27
CA ASN A 206 -7.71 -9.72 -1.39
C ASN A 206 -8.42 -10.12 -2.69
N ILE A 207 -9.74 -10.39 -2.68
CA ILE A 207 -10.54 -10.50 -3.91
C ILE A 207 -10.49 -9.19 -4.71
N PHE A 208 -10.30 -8.03 -4.04
CA PHE A 208 -10.06 -6.77 -4.72
C PHE A 208 -8.59 -6.63 -5.14
N PRO A 209 -8.32 -6.40 -6.44
CA PRO A 209 -6.97 -6.50 -7.00
C PRO A 209 -6.02 -5.41 -6.49
N ASN A 210 -6.52 -4.18 -6.32
CA ASN A 210 -5.72 -3.03 -5.90
C ASN A 210 -5.80 -2.81 -4.38
N GLU A 211 -4.67 -2.50 -3.75
CA GLU A 211 -4.57 -2.13 -2.33
C GLU A 211 -5.49 -0.96 -1.95
N TYR A 212 -5.61 0.06 -2.81
CA TYR A 212 -6.53 1.18 -2.57
C TYR A 212 -7.98 0.70 -2.47
N ASN A 213 -8.38 -0.25 -3.32
CA ASN A 213 -9.73 -0.83 -3.28
C ASN A 213 -9.92 -1.67 -2.03
N ARG A 214 -8.89 -2.40 -1.56
CA ARG A 214 -8.96 -3.16 -0.30
C ARG A 214 -9.19 -2.27 0.90
N ILE A 215 -8.41 -1.19 1.02
CA ILE A 215 -8.52 -0.23 2.14
C ILE A 215 -9.88 0.48 2.07
N TYR A 216 -10.28 0.94 0.88
CA TYR A 216 -11.58 1.57 0.65
C TYR A 216 -12.72 0.64 1.05
N CYS A 217 -12.74 -0.60 0.53
CA CYS A 217 -13.80 -1.57 0.80
C CYS A 217 -13.85 -1.95 2.28
N GLY A 218 -12.70 -2.11 2.93
CA GLY A 218 -12.64 -2.34 4.37
C GLY A 218 -13.33 -1.21 5.16
N GLY A 219 -12.97 0.05 4.88
CA GLY A 219 -13.61 1.21 5.52
C GLY A 219 -15.10 1.36 5.15
N PHE A 220 -15.44 1.09 3.90
CA PHE A 220 -16.83 1.12 3.41
C PHE A 220 -17.69 0.11 4.16
N LEU A 221 -17.22 -1.12 4.36
CA LEU A 221 -17.95 -2.15 5.10
C LEU A 221 -18.19 -1.77 6.57
N ILE A 222 -17.21 -1.13 7.23
CA ILE A 222 -17.41 -0.60 8.59
C ILE A 222 -18.52 0.48 8.62
N SER A 223 -18.57 1.33 7.60
CA SER A 223 -19.66 2.30 7.43
C SER A 223 -21.01 1.61 7.19
N THR A 224 -21.06 0.59 6.33
CA THR A 224 -22.26 -0.21 6.08
C THR A 224 -22.77 -0.92 7.34
N THR A 225 -21.87 -1.40 8.21
CA THR A 225 -22.23 -1.95 9.52
C THR A 225 -22.75 -0.88 10.47
N SER A 226 -22.11 0.29 10.52
CA SER A 226 -22.58 1.42 11.33
C SER A 226 -23.97 1.90 10.90
N ALA A 227 -24.30 1.81 9.61
CA ALA A 227 -25.61 2.14 9.07
C ALA A 227 -26.68 1.04 9.29
N GLY A 228 -26.29 -0.13 9.81
CA GLY A 228 -27.21 -1.22 10.16
C GLY A 228 -27.65 -2.13 9.01
N PHE A 229 -27.01 -2.04 7.83
CA PHE A 229 -27.42 -2.81 6.65
C PHE A 229 -26.85 -4.23 6.62
N ILE A 230 -25.57 -4.36 6.93
CA ILE A 230 -24.82 -5.63 6.95
C ILE A 230 -23.93 -5.62 8.17
N THR A 231 -24.06 -6.64 9.02
CA THR A 231 -23.19 -6.83 10.18
C THR A 231 -21.96 -7.62 9.77
N VAL A 232 -20.80 -6.96 9.75
CA VAL A 232 -19.52 -7.59 9.42
C VAL A 232 -18.48 -7.39 10.53
N ASP A 233 -17.56 -8.33 10.63
CA ASP A 233 -16.29 -8.19 11.34
C ASP A 233 -15.17 -8.21 10.31
N VAL A 234 -14.30 -7.19 10.33
CA VAL A 234 -13.19 -7.05 9.39
C VAL A 234 -11.89 -7.08 10.16
N ASN A 235 -11.09 -8.12 9.93
CA ASN A 235 -9.73 -8.18 10.44
C ASN A 235 -8.77 -7.47 9.49
N PHE A 236 -8.47 -6.20 9.81
CA PHE A 236 -7.56 -5.37 9.00
C PHE A 236 -6.12 -5.89 8.94
N SER A 237 -5.71 -6.79 9.83
CA SER A 237 -4.34 -7.33 9.82
C SER A 237 -4.12 -8.33 8.69
N ASN A 238 -5.14 -9.11 8.32
CA ASN A 238 -5.06 -10.14 7.29
C ASN A 238 -6.11 -9.99 6.17
N GLY A 239 -6.98 -8.99 6.26
CA GLY A 239 -8.05 -8.71 5.30
C GLY A 239 -9.24 -9.68 5.38
N ASN A 240 -9.32 -10.54 6.40
CA ASN A 240 -10.43 -11.48 6.55
C ASN A 240 -11.73 -10.76 6.93
N VAL A 241 -12.85 -11.20 6.37
CA VAL A 241 -14.18 -10.62 6.57
C VAL A 241 -15.16 -11.72 6.94
N ILE A 242 -15.78 -11.57 8.11
CA ILE A 242 -16.80 -12.46 8.64
C ILE A 242 -18.15 -11.74 8.61
N VAL A 243 -19.17 -12.36 8.03
CA VAL A 243 -20.50 -11.74 7.89
C VAL A 243 -21.49 -12.41 8.83
N ALA A 244 -21.96 -11.66 9.84
CA ALA A 244 -22.90 -12.17 10.81
C ALA A 244 -24.34 -12.16 10.27
N ASN A 245 -24.78 -11.05 9.67
CA ASN A 245 -26.14 -10.90 9.13
C ASN A 245 -26.25 -9.77 8.10
N TYR A 246 -27.35 -9.73 7.34
CA TYR A 246 -27.74 -8.60 6.48
C TYR A 246 -29.27 -8.43 6.43
N LEU A 247 -29.75 -7.22 6.13
CA LEU A 247 -31.19 -6.96 5.91
C LEU A 247 -31.64 -7.48 4.53
N GLN A 248 -32.77 -8.19 4.45
CA GLN A 248 -33.20 -8.82 3.19
C GLN A 248 -33.42 -7.83 2.03
N ASN A 249 -33.91 -6.62 2.32
CA ASN A 249 -34.10 -5.60 1.29
C ASN A 249 -32.76 -5.11 0.71
N VAL A 250 -31.66 -5.15 1.49
CA VAL A 250 -30.32 -4.83 0.99
C VAL A 250 -29.91 -5.81 -0.10
N LYS A 251 -30.14 -7.12 0.13
CA LYS A 251 -29.89 -8.15 -0.90
C LYS A 251 -30.72 -7.92 -2.14
N LYS A 252 -32.03 -7.68 -1.98
CA LYS A 252 -32.92 -7.37 -3.10
C LYS A 252 -32.37 -6.22 -3.95
N TYR A 253 -32.06 -5.09 -3.33
CA TYR A 253 -31.60 -3.89 -4.05
C TYR A 253 -30.22 -4.04 -4.68
N ILE A 254 -29.32 -4.80 -4.06
CA ILE A 254 -28.02 -5.09 -4.68
C ILE A 254 -28.17 -5.99 -5.91
N LEU A 255 -29.02 -7.01 -5.85
CA LEU A 255 -29.26 -7.88 -7.01
C LEU A 255 -29.94 -7.10 -8.15
N GLU A 256 -30.94 -6.27 -7.85
CA GLU A 256 -31.56 -5.36 -8.84
C GLU A 256 -30.54 -4.39 -9.45
N TRP A 257 -29.62 -3.86 -8.64
CA TRP A 257 -28.53 -3.01 -9.11
C TRP A 257 -27.59 -3.77 -10.05
N LEU A 258 -27.21 -5.01 -9.71
CA LEU A 258 -26.33 -5.84 -10.55
C LEU A 258 -26.96 -6.21 -11.89
N GLU A 259 -28.28 -6.39 -11.94
CA GLU A 259 -29.01 -6.70 -13.18
C GLU A 259 -29.16 -5.46 -14.08
N SER A 260 -29.26 -4.27 -13.48
CA SER A 260 -29.52 -3.02 -14.21
C SER A 260 -28.26 -2.19 -14.51
N PHE A 261 -27.14 -2.47 -13.84
CA PHE A 261 -25.91 -1.69 -13.99
C PHE A 261 -25.18 -2.03 -15.30
N ASP A 262 -24.81 -0.99 -16.03
CA ASP A 262 -23.96 -1.11 -17.22
C ASP A 262 -22.48 -1.20 -16.82
N PHE A 263 -21.97 -2.43 -16.76
CA PHE A 263 -20.58 -2.73 -16.39
C PHE A 263 -19.54 -2.15 -17.34
N THR A 264 -19.91 -1.70 -18.54
CA THR A 264 -18.94 -1.07 -19.47
C THR A 264 -18.49 0.30 -19.01
N LYS A 265 -19.22 0.94 -18.08
CA LYS A 265 -18.91 2.26 -17.54
C LYS A 265 -17.69 2.29 -16.62
N ILE A 266 -17.32 1.14 -16.05
CA ILE A 266 -16.22 1.05 -15.07
C ILE A 266 -15.32 -0.13 -15.43
N GLU A 267 -14.10 0.19 -15.85
CA GLU A 267 -13.09 -0.80 -16.19
C GLU A 267 -12.81 -1.73 -15.00
N GLY A 268 -12.80 -3.04 -15.25
CA GLY A 268 -12.50 -4.07 -14.25
C GLY A 268 -13.63 -4.40 -13.27
N LEU A 269 -14.81 -3.77 -13.37
CA LEU A 269 -15.92 -4.08 -12.46
C LEU A 269 -16.59 -5.43 -12.77
N GLN A 270 -16.75 -5.76 -14.06
CA GLN A 270 -17.26 -7.06 -14.48
C GLN A 270 -16.35 -8.20 -14.01
N SER A 271 -15.04 -8.08 -14.25
CA SER A 271 -14.07 -9.10 -13.84
C SER A 271 -14.01 -9.26 -12.31
N LEU A 272 -14.24 -8.18 -11.56
CA LEU A 272 -14.37 -8.26 -10.11
C LEU A 272 -15.63 -9.03 -9.69
N LYS A 273 -16.78 -8.76 -10.31
CA LYS A 273 -18.00 -9.54 -10.07
C LYS A 273 -17.75 -11.03 -10.33
N ASP A 274 -17.14 -11.35 -11.46
CA ASP A 274 -16.82 -12.73 -11.83
C ASP A 274 -15.84 -13.39 -10.84
N SER A 275 -14.89 -12.59 -10.30
CA SER A 275 -13.95 -13.05 -9.27
C SER A 275 -14.66 -13.34 -7.94
N ILE A 276 -15.64 -12.51 -7.56
CA ILE A 276 -16.49 -12.75 -6.38
C ILE A 276 -17.31 -14.02 -6.58
N ASP A 277 -17.96 -14.17 -7.74
CA ASP A 277 -18.76 -15.35 -8.05
C ASP A 277 -17.90 -16.62 -7.98
N SER A 278 -16.75 -16.62 -8.66
CA SER A 278 -15.78 -17.73 -8.66
C SER A 278 -15.27 -18.10 -7.26
N TYR A 279 -15.06 -17.10 -6.38
CA TYR A 279 -14.60 -17.33 -5.01
C TYR A 279 -15.61 -18.17 -4.20
N PHE A 280 -16.91 -17.92 -4.39
CA PHE A 280 -17.96 -18.57 -3.62
C PHE A 280 -18.55 -19.82 -4.29
N ASP A 281 -18.51 -19.88 -5.62
CA ASP A 281 -19.07 -21.00 -6.40
C ASP A 281 -18.11 -22.21 -6.44
N ASN A 282 -16.81 -21.99 -6.24
CA ASN A 282 -15.84 -23.08 -6.08
C ASN A 282 -15.73 -23.49 -4.59
N PRO A 283 -16.19 -24.70 -4.21
CA PRO A 283 -15.92 -25.23 -2.88
C PRO A 283 -14.40 -25.44 -2.72
N GLN A 284 -13.81 -24.80 -1.71
CA GLN A 284 -12.49 -25.17 -1.21
C GLN A 284 -12.59 -26.38 -0.30
#